data_AF-A0A1J5Q9B1-F1
#
_entry.id   AF-A0A1J5Q9B1-F1
#
_cell.length_a   1.000
_cell.length_b   1.000
_cell.length_c   1.000
_cell.angle_alpha   90.00
_cell.angle_beta   90.00
_cell.angle_gamma   90.00
#
_symmetry.space_group_name_H-M   'P 1'
#
loop_
_entity.id
_entity.type
_entity.pdbx_description
1 polymer ?
#
loop_
_entity_poly.entity_id
_entity_poly.type
_entity_poly.pdbx_seq_one_letter_code
_entity_poly.pdbx_strand_id
1 'polypeptide(L)'
;MTAERRYLWRAAAGARIAILFADGRPFHDFDPAARGPEARHLCDPDTYDVRYDFTGWPLWRAIWTVRGPRKDYRMESLYQR
;
A
#
# COMPACT_ATOMS: atom_id res chain seq x y z
N MET A 1 23.32 5.42 4.58
CA MET A 1 22.23 6.38 4.28
C MET A 1 20.93 5.76 4.76
N THR A 2 20.18 6.44 5.62
CA THR A 2 18.89 5.96 6.12
C THR A 2 17.80 6.69 5.34
N ALA A 3 16.94 5.94 4.67
CA ALA A 3 15.74 6.49 4.04
C ALA A 3 14.53 6.08 4.88
N GLU A 4 13.68 7.05 5.23
CA GLU A 4 12.40 6.78 5.86
C GLU A 4 11.24 7.21 4.96
N ARG A 5 10.09 6.57 5.14
CA ARG A 5 8.84 6.96 4.48
C ARG A 5 7.71 6.84 5.49
N ARG A 6 6.87 7.87 5.55
CA ARG A 6 5.68 7.92 6.42
C ARG A 6 4.43 8.07 5.56
N TYR A 7 3.37 7.39 5.98
CA TYR A 7 2.07 7.41 5.32
C TYR A 7 0.98 7.74 6.33
N LEU A 8 -0.04 8.45 5.87
CA LEU A 8 -1.25 8.72 6.64
C LEU A 8 -2.35 7.76 6.17
N TRP A 9 -2.99 7.08 7.10
CA TRP A 9 -4.15 6.24 6.84
C TRP A 9 -5.40 7.00 7.26
N ARG A 10 -6.40 7.07 6.38
CA ARG A 10 -7.65 7.82 6.61
C ARG A 10 -8.84 7.01 6.11
N ALA A 11 -9.96 7.07 6.83
CA ALA A 11 -11.23 6.62 6.29
C ALA A 11 -11.65 7.54 5.13
N ALA A 12 -12.17 6.96 4.06
CA ALA A 12 -12.68 7.64 2.89
C ALA A 12 -14.13 7.21 2.59
N ALA A 13 -14.77 7.85 1.61
CA ALA A 13 -16.13 7.52 1.21
C ALA A 13 -16.26 6.04 0.80
N GLY A 14 -17.43 5.45 1.08
CA GLY A 14 -17.72 4.06 0.72
C GLY A 14 -16.94 3.01 1.50
N ALA A 15 -16.63 3.27 2.78
CA ALA A 15 -15.87 2.37 3.67
C ALA A 15 -14.45 2.04 3.19
N ARG A 16 -13.89 2.87 2.31
CA ARG A 16 -12.53 2.73 1.80
C ARG A 16 -11.51 3.30 2.77
N ILE A 17 -10.26 2.86 2.63
CA ILE A 17 -9.10 3.45 3.31
C ILE A 17 -8.27 4.18 2.27
N ALA A 18 -8.07 5.48 2.48
CA ALA A 18 -7.14 6.29 1.72
C ALA A 18 -5.77 6.31 2.40
N ILE A 19 -4.74 6.01 1.62
CA ILE A 19 -3.34 6.12 2.00
C ILE A 19 -2.79 7.38 1.35
N LEU A 20 -2.26 8.27 2.18
CA LEU A 20 -1.66 9.53 1.72
C LEU A 20 -0.18 9.55 2.06
N PHE A 21 0.59 10.28 1.27
CA PHE A 21 1.93 10.69 1.67
C PHE A 21 1.87 11.55 2.93
N ALA A 22 2.99 11.68 3.63
CA ALA A 22 3.08 12.50 4.85
C ALA A 22 2.69 13.97 4.64
N ASP A 23 2.81 14.49 3.42
CA ASP A 23 2.39 15.85 3.02
C ASP A 23 0.89 15.95 2.70
N GLY A 24 0.13 14.86 2.85
CA GLY A 24 -1.30 14.80 2.59
C GLY A 24 -1.67 14.58 1.12
N ARG A 25 -0.72 14.47 0.19
CA ARG A 25 -1.05 14.11 -1.20
C ARG A 25 -1.51 12.65 -1.29
N PRO A 26 -2.50 12.33 -2.14
CA PRO A 26 -2.95 10.95 -2.34
C PRO A 26 -1.82 10.05 -2.82
N PHE A 27 -1.76 8.83 -2.28
CA PHE A 27 -0.87 7.78 -2.77
C PHE A 27 -1.68 6.70 -3.49
N HIS A 28 -2.57 6.03 -2.75
CA HIS A 28 -3.57 5.08 -3.27
C HIS A 28 -4.68 4.89 -2.24
N ASP A 29 -5.74 4.20 -2.62
CA ASP A 29 -6.83 3.83 -1.73
C ASP A 29 -7.35 2.41 -2.07
N PHE A 30 -7.96 1.74 -1.11
CA PHE A 30 -8.49 0.40 -1.29
C PHE A 30 -9.72 0.16 -0.41
N ASP A 31 -10.54 -0.82 -0.78
CA ASP A 31 -11.62 -1.32 0.06
C ASP A 31 -11.09 -2.46 0.95
N PRO A 32 -10.97 -2.27 2.28
CA PRO A 32 -10.45 -3.31 3.17
C PRO A 32 -11.35 -4.55 3.26
N ALA A 33 -12.62 -4.46 2.88
CA ALA A 33 -13.58 -5.57 2.91
C ALA A 33 -13.64 -6.36 1.59
N ALA A 34 -12.96 -5.91 0.53
CA ALA A 34 -12.90 -6.63 -0.73
C ALA A 34 -12.23 -8.00 -0.57
N ARG A 35 -12.61 -8.98 -1.41
CA ARG A 35 -11.89 -10.27 -1.49
C ARG A 35 -10.54 -10.03 -2.16
N GLY A 36 -9.51 -9.90 -1.33
CA GLY A 36 -8.15 -9.57 -1.77
C GLY A 36 -7.98 -8.09 -2.09
N PRO A 37 -7.97 -7.19 -1.09
CA PRO A 37 -7.83 -5.77 -1.32
C PRO A 37 -6.53 -5.45 -2.04
N GLU A 38 -6.63 -4.70 -3.13
CA GLU A 38 -5.48 -4.33 -3.95
C GLU A 38 -5.58 -2.89 -4.42
N ALA A 39 -4.43 -2.31 -4.75
CA ALA A 39 -4.33 -0.97 -5.32
C ALA A 39 -3.09 -0.85 -6.20
N ARG A 40 -3.13 0.13 -7.10
CA ARG A 40 -2.03 0.48 -7.99
C ARG A 40 -1.62 1.93 -7.79
N HIS A 41 -0.32 2.18 -7.73
CA HIS A 41 0.26 3.51 -7.79
C HIS A 41 1.27 3.58 -8.94
N LEU A 42 1.14 4.61 -9.77
CA LEU A 42 2.07 4.90 -10.86
C LEU A 42 3.10 5.91 -10.37
N CYS A 43 4.36 5.48 -10.29
CA CYS A 43 5.48 6.33 -9.92
C CYS A 43 6.50 6.29 -11.07
N ASP A 44 6.21 7.07 -12.11
CA ASP A 44 6.92 6.99 -13.38
C ASP A 44 8.45 6.97 -13.21
N PRO A 45 9.14 6.02 -13.86
CA PRO A 45 8.65 5.05 -14.84
C PRO A 45 8.23 3.69 -14.24
N ASP A 46 8.15 3.57 -12.92
CA ASP A 46 7.87 2.30 -12.23
C ASP A 46 6.38 2.19 -11.82
N THR A 47 5.83 0.98 -11.90
CA THR A 47 4.49 0.64 -11.41
C THR A 47 4.59 -0.08 -10.07
N TYR A 48 3.75 0.33 -9.11
CA TYR A 48 3.67 -0.27 -7.78
C TYR A 48 2.28 -0.87 -7.60
N ASP A 49 2.21 -2.19 -7.52
CA ASP A 49 1.00 -2.92 -7.18
C ASP A 49 1.08 -3.43 -5.74
N VAL A 50 0.05 -3.19 -4.94
CA VAL A 50 -0.06 -3.73 -3.58
C VAL A 50 -1.25 -4.66 -3.46
N ARG A 51 -1.04 -5.77 -2.76
CA ARG A 51 -2.11 -6.62 -2.22
C ARG A 51 -2.03 -6.65 -0.71
N TYR A 52 -3.18 -6.57 -0.08
CA TYR A 52 -3.32 -6.68 1.37
C TYR A 52 -3.94 -8.02 1.75
N ASP A 53 -3.48 -8.56 2.87
CA ASP A 53 -4.10 -9.71 3.52
C ASP A 53 -4.40 -9.35 4.97
N PHE A 54 -5.68 -9.12 5.25
CA PHE A 54 -6.21 -8.82 6.58
C PHE A 54 -6.88 -10.04 7.23
N THR A 55 -6.80 -11.23 6.63
CA THR A 55 -7.50 -12.44 7.13
C THR A 55 -6.97 -12.91 8.49
N GLY A 56 -5.73 -12.54 8.84
CA GLY A 56 -5.06 -12.91 10.09
C GLY A 56 -5.10 -11.85 11.20
N TRP A 57 -6.02 -10.88 11.14
CA TRP A 57 -6.07 -9.74 12.07
C TRP A 57 -5.90 -10.16 13.56
N PRO A 58 -5.04 -9.49 14.36
CA PRO A 58 -4.35 -8.22 14.08
C PRO A 58 -3.00 -8.36 13.33
N LEU A 59 -2.61 -9.58 12.95
CA LEU A 59 -1.42 -9.83 12.14
C LEU A 59 -1.81 -9.75 10.66
N TRP A 60 -1.27 -8.78 9.92
CA TRP A 60 -1.66 -8.57 8.51
C TRP A 60 -0.45 -8.31 7.61
N ARG A 61 -0.64 -8.51 6.30
CA ARG A 61 0.43 -8.37 5.31
C ARG A 61 0.13 -7.30 4.26
N ALA A 62 1.17 -6.61 3.84
CA ALA A 62 1.19 -5.83 2.60
C ALA A 62 2.25 -6.42 1.67
N ILE A 63 1.83 -6.78 0.46
CA ILE A 63 2.68 -7.40 -0.54
C ILE A 63 2.75 -6.45 -1.72
N TRP A 64 3.91 -5.84 -1.91
CA TRP A 64 4.20 -4.95 -3.01
C TRP A 64 4.92 -5.70 -4.12
N THR A 65 4.46 -5.52 -5.35
CA THR A 65 5.19 -5.90 -6.57
C THR A 65 5.47 -4.62 -7.34
N VAL A 66 6.76 -4.29 -7.48
CA VAL A 66 7.22 -3.10 -8.18
C VAL A 66 7.92 -3.52 -9.45
N ARG A 67 7.50 -2.95 -10.58
CA ARG A 67 8.06 -3.27 -11.91
C ARG A 67 8.33 -1.99 -12.68
N GLY A 68 9.50 -1.89 -13.27
CA GLY A 68 9.90 -0.77 -14.12
C GLY A 68 11.40 -0.75 -14.36
N PRO A 69 11.88 0.18 -15.18
CA PRO A 69 13.28 0.23 -15.59
C PRO A 69 14.22 0.66 -14.45
N ARG A 70 13.69 1.26 -13.36
CA ARG A 70 14.51 1.63 -12.20
C ARG A 70 14.43 0.61 -11.07
N LYS A 71 13.30 -0.09 -10.95
CA LYS A 71 13.03 -1.02 -9.86
C LYS A 71 12.26 -2.23 -10.36
N ASP A 72 12.75 -3.41 -10.04
CA ASP A 72 12.05 -4.67 -10.25
C ASP A 72 12.23 -5.54 -9.01
N TYR A 73 11.23 -5.55 -8.13
CA TYR A 73 11.29 -6.32 -6.89
C TYR A 73 9.91 -6.62 -6.32
N ARG A 74 9.89 -7.57 -5.39
CA ARG A 74 8.76 -7.89 -4.54
C ARG A 74 9.14 -7.63 -3.08
N MET A 75 8.27 -6.95 -2.35
CA MET A 75 8.45 -6.67 -0.93
C MET A 75 7.23 -7.13 -0.15
N GLU A 76 7.47 -7.92 0.90
CA GLU A 76 6.44 -8.40 1.80
C GLU A 76 6.69 -7.82 3.19
N SER A 77 5.67 -7.20 3.76
CA SER A 77 5.71 -6.62 5.10
C SER A 77 4.65 -7.29 5.96
N LEU A 78 5.06 -7.73 7.16
CA LEU A 78 4.20 -8.28 8.18
C LEU A 78 4.04 -7.23 9.29
N TYR A 79 2.80 -6.87 9.59
CA TYR A 79 2.46 -5.89 10.61
C TYR A 79 1.83 -6.60 11.80
N GLN A 80 2.36 -6.31 12.97
CA GLN A 80 1.89 -6.79 14.27
C GLN A 80 1.91 -5.61 15.25
N ARG A 81 1.15 -5.72 16.34
CA ARG A 81 1.06 -4.69 17.37
C ARG A 81 2.23 -4.76 18.35
#